data_AF-A0A9E3SAL4-F1
#
_entry.id   AF-A0A9E3SAL4-F1
#
_cell.length_a   1.000
_cell.length_b   1.000
_cell.length_c   1.000
_cell.angle_alpha   90.00
_cell.angle_beta   90.00
_cell.angle_gamma   90.00
#
_symmetry.space_group_name_H-M   'P 1'
#
loop_
_entity.id
_entity.type
_entity.pdbx_description
1 polymer ?
#
loop_
_entity_poly.entity_id
_entity_poly.type
_entity_poly.pdbx_seq_one_letter_code
_entity_poly.pdbx_strand_id
1 'polypeptide(L)' 'VFGLNRINRRTVAIETSIQNSGLALVLLFNPRIFPPEINMGGMAFIAAWWGIWHIIAGLSVAGFWAKYRPLKTLTDA' A
#
# COMPACT_ATOMS: atom_id res chain seq x y z
N VAL A 1 -4.94 -15.03 17.66
CA VAL A 1 -5.10 -13.76 18.40
C VAL A 1 -6.35 -13.01 17.95
N PHE A 2 -6.48 -12.55 16.70
CA PHE A 2 -7.60 -11.67 16.29
C PHE A 2 -8.85 -12.34 15.68
N GLY A 3 -8.84 -13.65 15.41
CA GLY A 3 -10.07 -14.38 15.01
C GLY A 3 -10.78 -13.92 13.73
N LEU A 4 -10.15 -13.09 12.88
CA LEU A 4 -10.83 -12.45 11.75
C LEU A 4 -11.30 -13.43 10.67
N ASN A 5 -12.49 -13.19 10.14
CA ASN A 5 -13.00 -13.91 8.98
C ASN A 5 -12.10 -13.69 7.74
N ARG A 6 -12.31 -14.48 6.70
CA ARG A 6 -11.42 -14.49 5.53
C ARG A 6 -11.45 -13.18 4.72
N ILE A 7 -12.58 -12.50 4.71
CA ILE A 7 -12.77 -11.21 4.03
C ILE A 7 -11.94 -10.15 4.74
N ASN A 8 -12.14 -10.00 6.05
CA ASN A 8 -11.44 -9.01 6.86
C ASN A 8 -9.93 -9.22 6.86
N ARG A 9 -9.46 -10.48 6.83
CA ARG A 9 -8.01 -10.76 6.71
C ARG A 9 -7.42 -10.23 5.40
N ARG A 10 -8.15 -10.35 4.28
CA ARG A 10 -7.69 -9.83 2.98
C ARG A 10 -7.73 -8.31 2.97
N THR A 11 -8.78 -7.70 3.52
CA THR A 11 -8.88 -6.25 3.66
C THR A 11 -7.71 -5.70 4.47
N VAL A 12 -7.47 -6.23 5.67
CA VAL A 12 -6.34 -5.79 6.53
C VAL A 12 -5.01 -5.95 5.82
N ALA A 13 -4.79 -7.07 5.11
CA ALA A 13 -3.56 -7.27 4.35
C ALA A 13 -3.34 -6.19 3.28
N ILE A 14 -4.37 -5.85 2.50
CA ILE A 14 -4.26 -4.81 1.46
C ILE A 14 -4.07 -3.43 2.09
N GLU A 15 -4.93 -3.04 3.03
CA GLU A 15 -4.93 -1.71 3.66
C GLU A 15 -3.64 -1.40 4.42
N THR A 16 -3.03 -2.40 5.05
CA THR A 16 -1.75 -2.20 5.76
C THR A 16 -0.54 -2.24 4.81
N SER A 17 -0.65 -2.95 3.69
CA SER A 17 0.43 -3.09 2.72
C SER A 17 0.52 -1.93 1.74
N ILE A 18 -0.60 -1.29 1.39
CA ILE A 18 -0.64 -0.16 0.47
C ILE A 18 -0.67 1.12 1.29
N GLN A 19 0.43 1.87 1.23
CA GLN A 19 0.54 3.15 1.94
C GLN A 19 0.48 4.34 0.97
N ASN A 20 0.21 5.52 1.50
CA ASN A 20 0.20 6.76 0.73
C ASN A 20 1.63 7.23 0.43
N SER A 21 2.21 6.72 -0.65
CA SER A 21 3.52 7.14 -1.14
C SER A 21 3.54 8.59 -1.67
N GLY A 22 2.39 9.11 -2.11
CA GLY A 22 2.26 10.51 -2.54
C GLY A 22 2.45 11.50 -1.38
N LEU A 23 1.85 11.21 -0.23
CA LEU A 23 2.07 11.98 0.99
C LEU A 23 3.54 11.93 1.40
N ALA A 24 4.20 10.78 1.30
CA ALA A 24 5.63 10.66 1.60
C ALA A 24 6.47 11.58 0.71
N LEU A 25 6.20 11.65 -0.60
CA LEU A 25 6.90 12.55 -1.53
C LEU A 25 6.60 14.02 -1.24
N VAL A 26 5.34 14.37 -0.97
CA VAL A 26 4.94 15.75 -0.62
C VAL A 26 5.62 16.22 0.65
N LEU A 27 5.72 15.36 1.67
CA LEU A 27 6.45 15.65 2.90
C LEU A 27 7.92 15.87 2.59
N LEU A 28 8.53 14.98 1.81
CA LEU A 28 9.95 15.06 1.47
C LEU A 28 10.32 16.34 0.72
N PHE A 29 9.47 16.80 -0.19
CA PHE A 29 9.69 18.04 -0.94
C PHE A 29 9.27 19.32 -0.19
N ASN A 30 8.72 19.22 1.02
CA ASN A 30 8.34 20.37 1.81
C ASN A 30 9.55 20.93 2.58
N PRO A 31 10.07 22.12 2.24
CA PRO A 31 11.27 22.68 2.87
C PRO A 31 11.10 23.03 4.35
N ARG A 32 9.85 23.12 4.84
CA ARG A 32 9.54 23.35 6.26
C ARG A 32 9.65 22.09 7.10
N ILE A 33 9.63 20.91 6.47
CA ILE A 33 9.68 19.61 7.12
C ILE A 33 11.07 19.00 6.93
N PHE A 34 11.60 19.04 5.71
CA PHE A 34 12.96 18.61 5.41
C PHE A 34 13.80 19.82 4.94
N PRO A 35 14.82 20.23 5.70
CA PRO A 35 15.70 21.33 5.33
C PRO A 35 16.38 21.11 3.96
N PRO A 36 16.57 22.16 3.15
CA PRO A 36 17.20 22.06 1.83
C PRO A 36 18.65 21.59 1.85
N GLU A 37 19.35 21.74 2.98
CA GLU A 37 20.72 21.23 3.17
C GLU A 37 20.81 19.69 3.23
N ILE A 38 19.68 18.99 3.38
CA ILE A 38 19.65 17.52 3.33
C ILE A 38 19.51 17.06 1.88
N ASN A 39 20.36 16.12 1.45
CA ASN A 39 20.28 15.53 0.11
C ASN A 39 18.99 14.68 -0.06
N MET A 40 17.91 15.30 -0.54
CA MET A 40 16.59 14.67 -0.70
C MET A 40 16.47 13.71 -1.88
N GLY A 41 17.37 13.77 -2.86
CA GLY A 41 17.26 13.01 -4.11
C GLY A 41 17.15 11.49 -3.92
N GLY A 42 18.03 10.91 -3.09
CA GLY A 42 18.01 9.46 -2.82
C GLY A 42 16.76 9.04 -2.03
N MET A 43 16.30 9.86 -1.09
CA MET A 43 15.09 9.59 -0.32
C MET A 43 13.83 9.67 -1.19
N ALA A 44 13.76 10.65 -2.09
CA ALA A 44 12.66 10.79 -3.05
C ALA A 44 12.59 9.60 -4.00
N PHE A 45 13.75 9.13 -4.49
CA PHE A 45 13.82 7.96 -5.34
C PHE A 45 13.28 6.71 -4.65
N ILE A 46 13.69 6.46 -3.40
CA ILE A 46 13.21 5.31 -2.62
C ILE A 46 11.69 5.41 -2.39
N ALA A 47 11.18 6.59 -2.00
CA ALA A 47 9.76 6.80 -1.75
C ALA A 47 8.90 6.60 -3.02
N ALA A 48 9.36 7.11 -4.16
CA ALA A 48 8.71 6.91 -5.45
C ALA A 48 8.75 5.44 -5.88
N TRP A 49 9.90 4.78 -5.74
CA TRP A 49 10.09 3.37 -6.08
C TRP A 49 9.19 2.45 -5.24
N TRP A 50 9.06 2.73 -3.94
CA TRP A 50 8.17 1.98 -3.05
C TRP A 50 6.70 2.10 -3.48
N GLY A 51 6.27 3.29 -3.94
CA GLY A 51 4.95 3.50 -4.51
C GLY A 51 4.64 2.61 -5.72
N ILE A 52 5.61 2.45 -6.63
CA ILE A 52 5.48 1.56 -7.80
C ILE A 52 5.32 0.11 -7.33
N TRP A 53 6.15 -0.32 -6.38
CA TRP A 53 6.10 -1.68 -5.85
C TRP A 53 4.75 -2.01 -5.19
N HIS A 54 4.17 -1.08 -4.44
CA HIS A 54 2.82 -1.26 -3.86
C HIS A 54 1.76 -1.58 -4.90
N ILE A 55 1.77 -0.86 -6.03
CA ILE A 55 0.79 -1.04 -7.09
C ILE A 55 0.98 -2.42 -7.71
N ILE A 56 2.21 -2.79 -8.06
CA ILE A 56 2.53 -4.10 -8.66
C ILE A 56 2.14 -5.24 -7.72
N ALA A 57 2.57 -5.18 -6.45
CA ALA A 57 2.30 -6.21 -5.46
C ALA A 57 0.81 -6.28 -5.10
N GLY A 58 0.17 -5.13 -4.86
CA GLY A 58 -1.24 -5.01 -4.53
C GLY A 58 -2.14 -5.58 -5.63
N LEU A 59 -1.90 -5.21 -6.89
CA LEU A 59 -2.62 -5.74 -8.04
C LEU A 59 -2.37 -7.24 -8.24
N SER A 60 -1.14 -7.69 -8.05
CA SER A 60 -0.78 -9.11 -8.19
C SER A 60 -1.50 -9.98 -7.14
N VAL A 61 -1.49 -9.55 -5.87
CA VAL A 61 -2.15 -10.25 -4.76
C VAL A 61 -3.68 -10.20 -4.92
N ALA A 62 -4.24 -9.04 -5.27
CA ALA A 62 -5.66 -8.89 -5.53
C ALA A 62 -6.12 -9.79 -6.68
N GLY A 63 -5.38 -9.78 -7.80
CA GLY A 63 -5.64 -10.63 -8.97
C GLY A 63 -5.55 -12.12 -8.65
N PHE A 64 -4.53 -12.54 -7.90
CA PHE A 64 -4.41 -13.91 -7.42
C PHE A 64 -5.61 -14.32 -6.54
N TRP A 65 -6.03 -13.47 -5.60
CA TRP A 65 -7.18 -13.77 -4.74
C TRP A 65 -8.50 -13.79 -5.47
N ALA A 66 -8.68 -12.93 -6.48
CA ALA A 66 -9.84 -12.92 -7.36
C ALA A 66 -9.92 -14.22 -8.18
N LYS A 67 -8.79 -14.68 -8.73
CA LYS A 67 -8.73 -15.88 -9.58
C LYS A 67 -8.97 -17.19 -8.81
N TYR A 68 -8.34 -17.36 -7.65
CA TYR A 68 -8.28 -18.69 -7.01
C TYR A 68 -9.25 -18.89 -5.85
N ARG A 69 -9.79 -17.82 -5.26
CA ARG A 69 -10.81 -17.92 -4.19
C ARG A 69 -11.71 -16.69 -4.19
N PRO A 70 -12.70 -16.62 -5.12
CA PRO A 70 -13.77 -15.64 -5.03
C PRO A 70 -14.47 -15.78 -3.68
N LEU A 71 -14.74 -14.65 -3.03
CA LEU A 71 -15.48 -14.63 -1.78
C LEU A 71 -16.96 -14.80 -2.13
N LYS A 72 -17.67 -15.70 -1.44
CA LYS A 72 -19.14 -15.72 -1.51
C LYS A 72 -19.65 -14.35 -1.08
N THR A 73 -20.59 -13.82 -1.85
CA THR A 73 -21.20 -12.51 -1.59
C THR A 73 -22.04 -12.64 -0.33
N LEU A 74 -22.16 -11.57 0.47
CA LEU A 74 -23.02 -11.59 1.67
C LEU A 74 -24.51 -11.86 1.34
N THR A 75 -24.89 -11.77 0.06
CA THR A 75 -26.20 -12.12 -0.49
C THR A 75 -26.41 -13.64 -0.65
N ASP A 76 -25.36 -14.46 -0.50
CA ASP A 76 -25.40 -15.92 -0.70
C ASP A 76 -25.63 -16.71 0.62
N ALA A 77 -26.10 -16.04 1.67
CA ALA A 77 -26.39 -16.58 3.01
C ALA A 77 -27.77 -16.11 3.50
#